data_AF-A0AAN4L8G4-F1
#
_entry.id   AF-A0AAN4L8G4-F1
#
_cell.length_a   1.000
_cell.length_b   1.000
_cell.length_c   1.000
_cell.angle_alpha   90.00
_cell.angle_beta   90.00
_cell.angle_gamma   90.00
#
_symmetry.space_group_name_H-M   'P 1'
#
loop_
_entity.id
_entity.type
_entity.pdbx_description
1 polymer ?
#
loop_
_entity_poly.entity_id
_entity_poly.type
_entity_poly.pdbx_seq_one_letter_code
_entity_poly.pdbx_strand_id
1 'polypeptide(L)'
;MFKEIKVTLGFIALFILVSSLFVSSVSAATVGQQLSVAESGWQRIDDADKKISYNGGQWKEETGPNFFGNTLHFIPNNPTDSSQSVTFTFYGTQLRIIGTMYQDYTTKLIVTIDGVDYSPANSSGTATPVNKALVFGVENLKSGKHTVQIKSTDTKRWVLDAIDIDQTGYLINQGIASPTLSAQAQVAKVDLKWTSVSNAVTYNVKRSLTSGGPFETIATVTSTTYTDIDVINGTTYYYEITAANEDGDSAPSNQVSATPQAQIAIERAIFKITFNTGLEKEYDLSMTDVNAFIKWYEEKASGTGPIMFAINKLQNNIGQFNSRKDYIIFDKIITFEVNEYTPVSK
;
A
#
# COMPACT_ATOMS: atom_id res chain seq x y z
N MET A 1 42.56 85.72 60.98
CA MET A 1 41.67 86.46 60.07
C MET A 1 41.08 85.44 59.11
N PHE A 2 39.77 85.21 59.18
CA PHE A 2 39.04 84.14 58.50
C PHE A 2 39.19 84.19 56.98
N LYS A 3 39.32 83.03 56.33
CA LYS A 3 38.72 82.83 55.01
C LYS A 3 38.32 81.37 54.79
N GLU A 4 37.03 81.22 54.51
CA GLU A 4 36.28 80.00 54.27
C GLU A 4 36.53 79.36 52.90
N ILE A 5 36.42 78.03 52.89
CA ILE A 5 35.67 77.15 51.97
C ILE A 5 36.02 77.21 50.46
N LYS A 6 36.37 76.03 49.90
CA LYS A 6 35.61 75.31 48.85
C LYS A 6 36.27 73.97 48.56
N VAL A 7 35.68 72.89 49.09
CA VAL A 7 35.93 71.52 48.61
C VAL A 7 34.99 71.30 47.43
N THR A 8 35.56 71.19 46.23
CA THR A 8 34.81 70.85 45.02
C THR A 8 34.81 69.33 44.89
N LEU A 9 33.67 68.69 45.16
CA LEU A 9 33.45 67.29 44.76
C LEU A 9 33.32 67.23 43.23
N GLY A 10 34.29 66.60 42.56
CA GLY A 10 34.17 66.23 41.17
C GLY A 10 33.27 65.00 41.01
N PHE A 11 32.03 65.20 40.60
CA PHE A 11 31.17 64.13 40.08
C PHE A 11 31.66 63.76 38.67
N ILE A 12 32.27 62.58 38.51
CA ILE A 12 32.46 61.97 37.20
C ILE A 12 31.10 61.39 36.79
N ALA A 13 30.42 62.07 35.87
CA ALA A 13 29.23 61.56 35.21
C ALA A 13 29.62 60.41 34.29
N LEU A 14 29.35 59.18 34.71
CA LEU A 14 29.37 57.99 33.85
C LEU A 14 28.17 58.09 32.90
N PHE A 15 28.40 58.50 31.66
CA PHE A 15 27.42 58.40 30.58
C PHE A 15 27.20 56.92 30.27
N ILE A 16 26.19 56.31 30.92
CA ILE A 16 25.63 55.04 30.45
C ILE A 16 24.84 55.39 29.19
N LEU A 17 25.42 55.08 28.03
CA LEU A 17 24.71 55.05 26.76
C LEU A 17 23.65 53.94 26.88
N VAL A 18 22.43 54.29 27.29
CA VAL A 18 21.29 53.38 27.17
C VAL A 18 21.01 53.30 25.68
N SER A 19 21.64 52.33 25.00
CA SER A 19 21.20 51.91 23.69
C SER A 19 19.76 51.44 23.86
N SER A 20 18.82 52.27 23.43
CA SER A 20 17.42 51.91 23.28
C SER A 20 17.37 50.66 22.41
N LEU A 21 17.20 49.51 23.05
CA LEU A 21 16.73 48.29 22.40
C LEU A 21 15.36 48.66 21.83
N PHE A 22 15.33 48.93 20.52
CA PHE A 22 14.10 48.84 19.77
C PHE A 22 13.70 47.37 19.82
N VAL A 23 12.90 47.00 20.82
CA VAL A 23 12.07 45.80 20.71
C VAL A 23 11.00 46.20 19.70
N SER A 24 11.28 45.99 18.41
CA SER A 24 10.20 45.95 17.43
C SER A 24 9.27 44.84 17.91
N SER A 25 8.09 45.21 18.41
CA SER A 25 6.99 44.27 18.53
C SER A 25 6.67 43.84 17.11
N VAL A 26 7.30 42.76 16.65
CA VAL A 26 6.95 42.13 15.38
C VAL A 26 5.49 41.69 15.56
N SER A 27 4.58 42.30 14.82
CA SER A 27 3.19 41.84 14.78
C SER A 27 3.20 40.40 14.32
N ALA A 28 2.44 39.53 14.98
CA ALA A 28 2.26 38.15 14.51
C ALA A 28 1.79 38.16 13.05
N ALA A 29 2.36 37.27 12.23
CA ALA A 29 1.94 37.11 10.86
C ALA A 29 0.43 36.81 10.74
N THR A 30 -0.20 37.35 9.70
CA THR A 30 -1.63 37.11 9.44
C THR A 30 -1.84 36.26 8.18
N VAL A 31 -2.94 35.51 8.12
CA VAL A 31 -3.30 34.72 6.93
C VAL A 31 -3.36 35.64 5.71
N GLY A 32 -2.72 35.23 4.61
CA GLY A 32 -2.53 36.05 3.41
C GLY A 32 -1.18 36.75 3.31
N GLN A 33 -0.46 36.89 4.42
CA GLN A 33 0.87 37.52 4.42
C GLN A 33 1.92 36.60 3.78
N GLN A 34 2.77 37.17 2.92
CA GLN A 34 3.97 36.50 2.42
C GLN A 34 5.04 36.40 3.53
N LEU A 35 5.52 35.18 3.78
CA LEU A 35 6.53 34.86 4.79
C LEU A 35 7.75 34.22 4.12
N SER A 36 8.66 35.04 3.60
CA SER A 36 9.87 34.55 2.94
C SER A 36 10.80 33.74 3.86
N VAL A 37 10.74 33.97 5.18
CA VAL A 37 11.47 33.23 6.21
C VAL A 37 10.55 32.94 7.40
N ALA A 38 10.92 31.97 8.24
CA ALA A 38 10.24 31.72 9.50
C ALA A 38 10.46 32.89 10.46
N GLU A 39 9.42 33.28 11.19
CA GLU A 39 9.53 34.28 12.25
C GLU A 39 10.29 33.72 13.45
N SER A 40 10.78 34.59 14.34
CA SER A 40 11.43 34.14 15.57
C SER A 40 10.48 33.25 16.39
N GLY A 41 11.00 32.14 16.93
CA GLY A 41 10.19 31.13 17.62
C GLY A 41 9.59 30.06 16.69
N TRP A 42 9.78 30.17 15.38
CA TRP A 42 9.34 29.19 14.39
C TRP A 42 10.52 28.55 13.65
N GLN A 43 10.36 27.30 13.22
CA GLN A 43 11.22 26.69 12.21
C GLN A 43 10.39 26.35 10.98
N ARG A 44 10.95 26.55 9.79
CA ARG A 44 10.33 26.14 8.53
C ARG A 44 10.83 24.78 8.09
N ILE A 45 9.90 23.90 7.75
CA ILE A 45 10.16 22.61 7.14
C ILE A 45 9.61 22.63 5.72
N ASP A 46 10.43 22.13 4.81
CA ASP A 46 10.18 22.07 3.39
C ASP A 46 9.05 21.11 3.03
N ASP A 47 8.30 21.41 1.97
CA ASP A 47 7.25 20.54 1.46
C ASP A 47 7.81 19.17 1.02
N ALA A 48 9.05 19.14 0.54
CA ALA A 48 9.71 17.90 0.15
C ALA A 48 10.30 17.08 1.32
N ASP A 49 10.07 17.46 2.59
CA ASP A 49 10.51 16.63 3.72
C ASP A 49 9.81 15.27 3.67
N LYS A 50 10.60 14.18 3.67
CA LYS A 50 10.13 12.80 3.57
C LYS A 50 9.09 12.40 4.64
N LYS A 51 8.98 13.16 5.74
CA LYS A 51 7.99 12.93 6.82
C LYS A 51 6.63 13.56 6.53
N ILE A 52 6.49 14.29 5.43
CA ILE A 52 5.22 14.78 4.89
C ILE A 52 4.72 13.78 3.85
N SER A 53 3.54 13.23 4.09
CA SER A 53 2.93 12.24 3.18
C SER A 53 1.86 12.90 2.32
N TYR A 54 1.96 12.68 1.02
CA TYR A 54 0.98 13.09 0.01
C TYR A 54 0.15 11.86 -0.38
N ASN A 55 -1.06 11.78 0.14
CA ASN A 55 -1.96 10.63 -0.03
C ASN A 55 -2.94 10.86 -1.17
N GLY A 56 -3.44 9.76 -1.75
CA GLY A 56 -4.23 9.81 -2.98
C GLY A 56 -3.37 10.05 -4.21
N GLY A 57 -3.98 10.00 -5.38
CA GLY A 57 -3.35 10.27 -6.66
C GLY A 57 -3.42 11.73 -7.10
N GLN A 58 -2.70 12.04 -8.18
CA GLN A 58 -2.70 13.31 -8.90
C GLN A 58 -1.96 14.49 -8.24
N TRP A 59 -1.18 14.23 -7.19
CA TRP A 59 -0.15 15.16 -6.73
C TRP A 59 0.84 15.49 -7.84
N LYS A 60 1.19 16.76 -7.91
CA LYS A 60 2.17 17.33 -8.85
C LYS A 60 3.17 18.16 -8.07
N GLU A 61 4.39 18.20 -8.59
CA GLU A 61 5.45 19.05 -8.09
C GLU A 61 5.68 20.19 -9.09
N GLU A 62 6.00 21.37 -8.57
CA GLU A 62 6.44 22.52 -9.38
C GLU A 62 7.74 23.06 -8.77
N THR A 63 8.75 23.29 -9.60
CA THR A 63 10.05 23.79 -9.16
C THR A 63 10.21 25.27 -9.50
N GLY A 64 10.72 26.08 -8.58
CA GLY A 64 11.01 27.49 -8.85
C GLY A 64 11.49 28.28 -7.65
N PRO A 65 12.22 29.39 -7.86
CA PRO A 65 12.83 30.19 -6.79
C PRO A 65 11.82 30.92 -5.89
N ASN A 66 10.55 30.93 -6.30
CA ASN A 66 9.48 31.56 -5.55
C ASN A 66 8.97 30.68 -4.40
N PHE A 67 9.37 29.43 -4.33
CA PHE A 67 8.95 28.45 -3.35
C PHE A 67 10.04 28.24 -2.30
N PHE A 68 9.68 27.80 -1.10
CA PHE A 68 10.67 27.36 -0.13
C PHE A 68 11.32 26.08 -0.64
N GLY A 69 12.63 25.89 -0.42
CA GLY A 69 13.38 24.77 -1.02
C GLY A 69 13.50 24.72 -2.54
N ASN A 70 12.84 25.65 -3.25
CA ASN A 70 12.60 25.67 -4.68
C ASN A 70 11.59 24.63 -5.20
N THR A 71 10.77 24.03 -4.32
CA THR A 71 9.72 23.07 -4.68
C THR A 71 8.39 23.47 -4.05
N LEU A 72 7.29 23.09 -4.70
CA LEU A 72 5.99 23.01 -4.05
C LEU A 72 5.28 21.74 -4.52
N HIS A 73 4.35 21.25 -3.71
CA HIS A 73 3.43 20.18 -4.07
C HIS A 73 2.00 20.72 -4.19
N PHE A 74 1.29 20.28 -5.23
CA PHE A 74 -0.07 20.74 -5.48
C PHE A 74 -0.99 19.68 -6.07
N ILE A 75 -2.28 19.90 -5.89
CA ILE A 75 -3.34 19.22 -6.63
C ILE A 75 -3.86 20.15 -7.74
N PRO A 76 -3.96 19.70 -9.00
CA PRO A 76 -4.50 20.53 -10.08
C PRO A 76 -6.00 20.80 -9.91
N ASN A 77 -6.54 21.75 -10.68
CA ASN A 77 -7.98 21.94 -10.77
C ASN A 77 -8.67 20.68 -11.32
N ASN A 78 -9.86 20.41 -10.83
CA ASN A 78 -10.71 19.27 -11.17
C ASN A 78 -10.00 17.91 -10.99
N PRO A 79 -9.51 17.60 -9.77
CA PRO A 79 -8.98 16.27 -9.49
C PRO A 79 -10.11 15.23 -9.63
N THR A 80 -9.75 14.05 -10.15
CA THR A 80 -10.68 12.93 -10.35
C THR A 80 -10.69 11.96 -9.18
N ASP A 81 -9.57 11.85 -8.48
CA ASP A 81 -9.53 11.24 -7.15
C ASP A 81 -10.04 12.30 -6.14
N SER A 82 -10.72 11.88 -5.09
CA SER A 82 -11.23 12.75 -4.02
C SER A 82 -10.64 12.41 -2.65
N SER A 83 -9.75 11.42 -2.61
CA SER A 83 -9.06 10.96 -1.40
C SER A 83 -7.79 11.74 -1.08
N GLN A 84 -7.48 12.79 -1.85
CA GLN A 84 -6.20 13.50 -1.66
C GLN A 84 -6.12 14.21 -0.34
N SER A 85 -4.99 14.01 0.31
CA SER A 85 -4.66 14.72 1.53
C SER A 85 -3.16 14.82 1.71
N VAL A 86 -2.73 15.84 2.44
CA VAL A 86 -1.41 15.86 3.07
C VAL A 86 -1.57 15.39 4.50
N THR A 87 -0.66 14.53 4.97
CA THR A 87 -0.60 14.14 6.37
C THR A 87 0.82 14.19 6.89
N PHE A 88 0.99 14.68 8.12
CA PHE A 88 2.25 14.63 8.86
C PHE A 88 1.96 14.59 10.36
N THR A 89 2.97 14.27 11.16
CA THR A 89 2.92 14.42 12.62
C THR A 89 4.05 15.32 13.05
N PHE A 90 3.79 16.20 14.01
CA PHE A 90 4.84 17.00 14.65
C PHE A 90 4.76 16.92 16.17
N TYR A 91 5.87 17.20 16.84
CA TYR A 91 5.90 17.52 18.26
C TYR A 91 6.01 19.04 18.42
N GLY A 92 5.13 19.67 19.19
CA GLY A 92 5.12 21.12 19.35
C GLY A 92 3.88 21.66 20.07
N THR A 93 3.67 22.97 19.94
CA THR A 93 2.52 23.74 20.46
C THR A 93 1.88 24.63 19.39
N GLN A 94 2.47 24.74 18.20
CA GLN A 94 1.99 25.65 17.17
C GLN A 94 2.31 25.14 15.75
N LEU A 95 1.47 25.50 14.79
CA LEU A 95 1.57 25.08 13.40
C LEU A 95 1.13 26.20 12.46
N ARG A 96 1.88 26.39 11.38
CA ARG A 96 1.46 27.18 10.22
C ARG A 96 1.59 26.36 8.94
N ILE A 97 0.66 26.57 8.03
CA ILE A 97 0.73 26.05 6.67
C ILE A 97 1.09 27.19 5.74
N ILE A 98 2.15 26.98 4.96
CA ILE A 98 2.66 27.91 3.97
C ILE A 98 2.34 27.35 2.59
N GLY A 99 1.81 28.19 1.71
CA GLY A 99 1.43 27.81 0.35
C GLY A 99 1.45 28.98 -0.61
N THR A 100 0.78 28.82 -1.74
CA THR A 100 0.50 29.93 -2.65
C THR A 100 -0.96 30.31 -2.53
N MET A 101 -1.23 31.62 -2.39
CA MET A 101 -2.60 32.14 -2.45
C MET A 101 -2.87 32.79 -3.80
N TYR A 102 -3.96 32.38 -4.45
CA TYR A 102 -4.36 32.90 -5.76
C TYR A 102 -5.88 32.79 -5.94
N GLN A 103 -6.52 33.74 -6.63
CA GLN A 103 -7.99 33.83 -6.74
C GLN A 103 -8.68 32.51 -7.18
N ASP A 104 -8.01 31.72 -8.03
CA ASP A 104 -8.59 30.49 -8.59
C ASP A 104 -8.35 29.23 -7.72
N TYR A 105 -7.68 29.37 -6.58
CA TYR A 105 -7.40 28.25 -5.68
C TYR A 105 -8.53 27.99 -4.69
N THR A 106 -8.45 26.87 -3.97
CA THR A 106 -9.51 26.40 -3.08
C THR A 106 -9.87 27.42 -1.99
N THR A 107 -11.17 27.53 -1.75
CA THR A 107 -11.74 28.24 -0.59
C THR A 107 -12.22 27.27 0.49
N LYS A 108 -12.07 25.96 0.26
CA LYS A 108 -12.56 24.89 1.14
C LYS A 108 -11.44 23.97 1.62
N LEU A 109 -10.28 24.56 1.93
CA LEU A 109 -9.18 23.85 2.57
C LEU A 109 -9.52 23.59 4.04
N ILE A 110 -9.43 22.33 4.43
CA ILE A 110 -9.67 21.85 5.79
C ILE A 110 -8.35 21.39 6.36
N VAL A 111 -7.99 21.92 7.52
CA VAL A 111 -6.88 21.46 8.35
C VAL A 111 -7.49 20.80 9.58
N THR A 112 -7.20 19.52 9.78
CA THR A 112 -7.61 18.75 10.94
C THR A 112 -6.38 18.42 11.77
N ILE A 113 -6.41 18.72 13.08
CA ILE A 113 -5.32 18.44 14.01
C ILE A 113 -5.87 17.59 15.14
N ASP A 114 -5.31 16.40 15.34
CA ASP A 114 -5.78 15.40 16.32
C ASP A 114 -7.29 15.07 16.17
N GLY A 115 -7.77 15.07 14.93
CA GLY A 115 -9.18 14.83 14.62
C GLY A 115 -10.11 16.04 14.82
N VAL A 116 -9.59 17.17 15.30
CA VAL A 116 -10.34 18.43 15.44
C VAL A 116 -10.20 19.27 14.18
N ASP A 117 -11.31 19.71 13.59
CA ASP A 117 -11.32 20.55 12.40
C ASP A 117 -11.09 22.03 12.74
N TYR A 118 -10.11 22.64 12.07
CA TYR A 118 -9.74 24.06 12.18
C TYR A 118 -10.07 24.86 10.92
N SER A 119 -11.03 24.39 10.11
CA SER A 119 -11.47 25.08 8.89
C SER A 119 -12.19 26.42 9.20
N PRO A 120 -12.16 27.41 8.29
CA PRO A 120 -11.50 27.35 6.98
C PRO A 120 -10.03 27.76 7.04
N ALA A 121 -9.17 26.94 6.43
CA ALA A 121 -7.90 27.44 5.89
C ALA A 121 -8.19 28.00 4.48
N ASN A 122 -7.45 29.03 4.06
CA ASN A 122 -7.77 29.73 2.81
C ASN A 122 -6.55 29.84 1.90
N SER A 123 -6.65 29.25 0.70
CA SER A 123 -5.65 29.40 -0.36
C SER A 123 -6.13 30.33 -1.48
N SER A 124 -7.35 30.83 -1.41
CA SER A 124 -7.87 31.80 -2.38
C SER A 124 -7.40 33.22 -2.03
N GLY A 125 -6.91 33.93 -3.03
CA GLY A 125 -6.33 35.27 -2.91
C GLY A 125 -6.82 36.23 -3.98
N THR A 126 -5.92 37.11 -4.45
CA THR A 126 -6.20 38.06 -5.53
C THR A 126 -5.74 37.53 -6.89
N ALA A 127 -5.89 38.34 -7.95
CA ALA A 127 -5.39 38.04 -9.29
C ALA A 127 -3.85 38.01 -9.38
N THR A 128 -3.13 38.45 -8.35
CA THR A 128 -1.68 38.31 -8.26
C THR A 128 -1.36 37.23 -7.23
N PRO A 129 -0.66 36.15 -7.61
CA PRO A 129 -0.35 35.08 -6.67
C PRO A 129 0.61 35.57 -5.59
N VAL A 130 0.34 35.16 -4.34
CA VAL A 130 1.22 35.38 -3.20
C VAL A 130 1.86 34.04 -2.85
N ASN A 131 3.13 33.86 -3.22
CA ASN A 131 3.91 32.65 -2.89
C ASN A 131 4.49 32.76 -1.47
N LYS A 132 4.80 31.63 -0.82
CA LYS A 132 5.20 31.59 0.59
C LYS A 132 4.19 32.28 1.51
N ALA A 133 2.91 32.21 1.19
CA ALA A 133 1.84 32.84 1.95
C ALA A 133 1.44 32.00 3.16
N LEU A 134 1.17 32.65 4.29
CA LEU A 134 0.51 32.03 5.44
C LEU A 134 -0.94 31.69 5.08
N VAL A 135 -1.24 30.41 4.90
CA VAL A 135 -2.58 29.90 4.52
C VAL A 135 -3.41 29.56 5.76
N PHE A 136 -2.74 29.14 6.82
CA PHE A 136 -3.34 28.72 8.08
C PHE A 136 -2.33 28.86 9.21
N GLY A 137 -2.79 29.25 10.40
CA GLY A 137 -1.98 29.27 11.61
C GLY A 137 -2.80 28.90 12.84
N VAL A 138 -2.21 28.10 13.73
CA VAL A 138 -2.74 27.79 15.05
C VAL A 138 -1.61 27.84 16.06
N GLU A 139 -1.91 28.37 17.24
CA GLU A 139 -0.99 28.52 18.35
C GLU A 139 -1.66 28.00 19.62
N ASN A 140 -0.87 27.79 20.69
CA ASN A 140 -1.35 27.33 22.00
C ASN A 140 -1.99 25.94 21.98
N LEU A 141 -1.55 25.06 21.08
CA LEU A 141 -1.82 23.62 21.19
C LEU A 141 -1.15 23.06 22.44
N LYS A 142 -1.76 22.03 23.02
CA LYS A 142 -1.17 21.33 24.16
C LYS A 142 0.17 20.72 23.74
N SER A 143 1.25 21.11 24.40
CA SER A 143 2.59 20.55 24.13
C SER A 143 2.56 19.03 24.06
N GLY A 144 2.97 18.50 22.90
CA GLY A 144 2.96 17.09 22.64
C GLY A 144 2.99 16.76 21.16
N LYS A 145 2.71 15.49 20.87
CA LYS A 145 2.53 14.97 19.53
C LYS A 145 1.17 15.40 18.98
N HIS A 146 1.16 15.92 17.76
CA HIS A 146 -0.03 16.28 17.01
C HIS A 146 -0.02 15.63 15.63
N THR A 147 -1.14 15.04 15.22
CA THR A 147 -1.34 14.47 13.88
C THR A 147 -2.15 15.44 13.04
N VAL A 148 -1.66 15.75 11.84
CA VAL A 148 -2.26 16.72 10.94
C VAL A 148 -2.75 16.04 9.66
N GLN A 149 -3.95 16.39 9.22
CA GLN A 149 -4.45 16.11 7.88
C GLN A 149 -4.91 17.41 7.22
N ILE A 150 -4.54 17.61 5.97
CA ILE A 150 -4.96 18.74 5.14
C ILE A 150 -5.64 18.18 3.89
N LYS A 151 -6.83 18.68 3.56
CA LYS A 151 -7.55 18.30 2.33
C LYS A 151 -8.42 19.45 1.83
N SER A 152 -8.77 19.43 0.54
CA SER A 152 -9.82 20.29 -0.01
C SER A 152 -11.13 19.51 -0.15
N THR A 153 -12.27 20.20 0.00
CA THR A 153 -13.60 19.65 -0.32
C THR A 153 -14.24 20.26 -1.57
N ASP A 154 -13.53 21.15 -2.27
CA ASP A 154 -13.87 21.57 -3.62
C ASP A 154 -12.87 21.02 -4.64
N THR A 155 -13.12 21.29 -5.91
CA THR A 155 -12.31 20.79 -7.03
C THR A 155 -11.26 21.81 -7.48
N LYS A 156 -10.93 22.82 -6.67
CA LYS A 156 -9.94 23.83 -7.05
C LYS A 156 -8.52 23.41 -6.64
N ARG A 157 -7.53 23.98 -7.32
CA ARG A 157 -6.11 23.79 -7.01
C ARG A 157 -5.83 24.22 -5.58
N TRP A 158 -4.98 23.46 -4.90
CA TRP A 158 -4.43 23.81 -3.61
C TRP A 158 -2.98 23.34 -3.52
N VAL A 159 -2.21 24.02 -2.67
CA VAL A 159 -0.74 24.00 -2.68
C VAL A 159 -0.24 23.88 -1.26
N LEU A 160 0.81 23.08 -1.08
CA LEU A 160 1.69 23.12 0.08
C LEU A 160 3.10 23.50 -0.40
N ASP A 161 3.66 24.53 0.20
CA ASP A 161 5.01 25.06 -0.08
C ASP A 161 5.95 24.84 1.12
N ALA A 162 5.42 24.96 2.34
CA ALA A 162 6.14 24.60 3.56
C ALA A 162 5.19 24.49 4.75
N ILE A 163 5.72 24.11 5.90
CA ILE A 163 5.07 24.24 7.20
C ILE A 163 6.00 24.97 8.16
N ASP A 164 5.44 25.76 9.09
CA ASP A 164 6.19 26.22 10.25
C ASP A 164 5.68 25.54 11.52
N ILE A 165 6.59 25.09 12.37
CA ILE A 165 6.29 24.58 13.73
C ILE A 165 7.16 25.34 14.75
N ASP A 166 7.00 25.05 16.04
CA ASP A 166 7.86 25.56 17.10
C ASP A 166 9.34 25.47 16.72
N GLN A 167 10.15 26.46 17.06
CA GLN A 167 11.60 26.44 16.80
C GLN A 167 12.31 25.20 17.37
N THR A 168 11.78 24.61 18.45
CA THR A 168 12.28 23.38 19.06
C THR A 168 11.46 22.14 18.73
N GLY A 169 10.40 22.30 17.93
CA GLY A 169 9.58 21.20 17.44
C GLY A 169 10.33 20.31 16.45
N TYR A 170 9.69 19.24 16.02
CA TYR A 170 10.22 18.39 14.96
C TYR A 170 9.10 17.57 14.32
N LEU A 171 9.25 17.25 13.04
CA LEU A 171 8.41 16.24 12.41
C LEU A 171 8.75 14.85 12.95
N ILE A 172 7.72 14.09 13.26
CA ILE A 172 7.83 12.69 13.64
C ILE A 172 7.63 11.87 12.38
N ASN A 173 8.56 10.95 12.11
CA ASN A 173 8.41 10.02 11.00
C ASN A 173 7.17 9.15 11.26
N GLN A 174 6.15 9.36 10.44
CA GLN A 174 5.00 8.48 10.38
C GLN A 174 5.50 7.25 9.63
N GLY A 175 5.95 6.21 10.33
CA GLY A 175 6.41 4.98 9.70
C GLY A 175 5.45 4.55 8.58
N ILE A 176 5.98 3.91 7.54
CA ILE A 176 5.18 3.50 6.38
C ILE A 176 3.99 2.62 6.79
N ALA A 177 2.85 2.83 6.12
CA ALA A 177 1.61 2.11 6.43
C ALA A 177 1.76 0.59 6.21
N SER A 178 1.01 -0.20 6.97
CA SER A 178 0.97 -1.65 6.76
C SER A 178 0.18 -2.00 5.50
N PRO A 179 0.67 -2.94 4.67
CA PRO A 179 -0.12 -3.46 3.56
C PRO A 179 -1.27 -4.34 4.07
N THR A 180 -2.31 -4.53 3.24
CA THR A 180 -3.34 -5.54 3.45
C THR A 180 -3.05 -6.74 2.57
N LEU A 181 -2.96 -7.94 3.15
CA LEU A 181 -2.51 -9.18 2.52
C LEU A 181 -3.67 -10.14 2.27
N SER A 182 -3.64 -10.82 1.12
CA SER A 182 -4.43 -12.02 0.82
C SER A 182 -3.54 -13.15 0.30
N ALA A 183 -3.98 -14.39 0.52
CA ALA A 183 -3.30 -15.60 0.05
C ALA A 183 -4.27 -16.54 -0.65
N GLN A 184 -3.81 -17.20 -1.71
CA GLN A 184 -4.54 -18.22 -2.43
C GLN A 184 -3.68 -19.49 -2.51
N ALA A 185 -4.17 -20.57 -1.91
CA ALA A 185 -3.56 -21.89 -2.07
C ALA A 185 -3.77 -22.40 -3.51
N GLN A 186 -2.72 -22.99 -4.06
CA GLN A 186 -2.71 -23.61 -5.38
C GLN A 186 -2.07 -25.01 -5.30
N VAL A 187 -1.97 -25.68 -6.44
CA VAL A 187 -1.20 -26.92 -6.54
C VAL A 187 0.28 -26.62 -6.35
N ALA A 188 0.90 -27.21 -5.32
CA ALA A 188 2.33 -27.09 -5.00
C ALA A 188 2.87 -25.66 -4.80
N LYS A 189 2.00 -24.65 -4.60
CA LYS A 189 2.40 -23.25 -4.37
C LYS A 189 1.33 -22.45 -3.62
N VAL A 190 1.73 -21.29 -3.10
CA VAL A 190 0.83 -20.24 -2.58
C VAL A 190 1.04 -18.96 -3.37
N ASP A 191 -0.03 -18.39 -3.92
CA ASP A 191 0.02 -17.07 -4.52
C ASP A 191 -0.40 -16.01 -3.48
N LEU A 192 0.47 -15.03 -3.22
CA LEU A 192 0.28 -13.93 -2.29
C LEU A 192 0.10 -12.62 -3.04
N LYS A 193 -0.82 -11.78 -2.54
CA LYS A 193 -1.06 -10.44 -3.08
C LYS A 193 -1.36 -9.46 -1.96
N TRP A 194 -0.87 -8.25 -2.08
CA TRP A 194 -1.14 -7.19 -1.10
C TRP A 194 -1.36 -5.81 -1.75
N THR A 195 -1.84 -4.86 -0.95
CA THR A 195 -2.02 -3.45 -1.36
C THR A 195 -0.69 -2.73 -1.46
N SER A 196 -0.51 -1.88 -2.47
CA SER A 196 0.65 -0.98 -2.54
C SER A 196 0.63 0.02 -1.39
N VAL A 197 1.79 0.26 -0.79
CA VAL A 197 2.00 1.24 0.28
C VAL A 197 2.78 2.43 -0.30
N SER A 198 2.29 3.65 -0.05
CA SER A 198 3.01 4.87 -0.45
C SER A 198 4.36 4.96 0.27
N ASN A 199 5.40 5.43 -0.42
CA ASN A 199 6.78 5.52 0.08
C ASN A 199 7.45 4.17 0.43
N ALA A 200 6.82 3.03 0.15
CA ALA A 200 7.48 1.72 0.25
C ALA A 200 8.42 1.51 -0.94
N VAL A 201 9.67 1.14 -0.64
CA VAL A 201 10.69 0.79 -1.64
C VAL A 201 10.69 -0.72 -1.89
N THR A 202 10.49 -1.52 -0.84
CA THR A 202 10.42 -2.98 -0.91
C THR A 202 9.34 -3.53 0.03
N TYR A 203 9.08 -4.83 -0.07
CA TYR A 203 8.21 -5.58 0.82
C TYR A 203 8.93 -6.85 1.27
N ASN A 204 8.93 -7.11 2.58
CA ASN A 204 9.45 -8.33 3.17
C ASN A 204 8.30 -9.34 3.28
N VAL A 205 8.41 -10.45 2.56
CA VAL A 205 7.48 -11.58 2.62
C VAL A 205 7.92 -12.49 3.75
N LYS A 206 7.06 -12.63 4.77
CA LYS A 206 7.36 -13.42 5.96
C LYS A 206 6.42 -14.62 6.06
N ARG A 207 6.96 -15.75 6.51
CA ARG A 207 6.24 -17.03 6.62
C ARG A 207 6.49 -17.68 7.97
N SER A 208 5.48 -18.38 8.48
CA SER A 208 5.53 -19.20 9.69
C SER A 208 4.74 -20.50 9.49
N LEU A 209 5.13 -21.56 10.21
CA LEU A 209 4.34 -22.79 10.36
C LEU A 209 3.33 -22.71 11.52
N THR A 210 3.41 -21.66 12.34
CA THR A 210 2.58 -21.47 13.54
C THR A 210 1.84 -20.14 13.46
N SER A 211 0.53 -20.15 13.72
CA SER A 211 -0.26 -18.92 13.81
C SER A 211 0.27 -18.03 14.95
N GLY A 212 0.47 -16.75 14.67
CA GLY A 212 1.08 -15.79 15.61
C GLY A 212 2.60 -15.80 15.60
N GLY A 213 3.24 -16.62 14.76
CA GLY A 213 4.69 -16.64 14.57
C GLY A 213 5.45 -17.64 15.45
N PRO A 214 6.78 -17.51 15.54
CA PRO A 214 7.61 -16.47 14.92
C PRO A 214 7.62 -16.56 13.38
N PHE A 215 7.75 -15.42 12.71
CA PHE A 215 7.81 -15.35 11.24
C PHE A 215 9.24 -15.14 10.76
N GLU A 216 9.61 -15.86 9.69
CA GLU A 216 10.88 -15.72 9.00
C GLU A 216 10.67 -15.02 7.65
N THR A 217 11.57 -14.11 7.28
CA THR A 217 11.56 -13.49 5.94
C THR A 217 12.05 -14.51 4.91
N ILE A 218 11.19 -14.86 3.96
CA ILE A 218 11.51 -15.79 2.87
C ILE A 218 11.87 -15.07 1.56
N ALA A 219 11.45 -13.81 1.41
CA ALA A 219 11.79 -12.98 0.25
C ALA A 219 11.68 -11.49 0.57
N THR A 220 12.43 -10.67 -0.17
CA THR A 220 12.24 -9.22 -0.23
C THR A 220 12.02 -8.83 -1.70
N VAL A 221 10.91 -8.17 -2.01
CA VAL A 221 10.47 -7.88 -3.38
C VAL A 221 10.02 -6.44 -3.55
N THR A 222 10.01 -5.92 -4.78
CA THR A 222 9.46 -4.59 -5.11
C THR A 222 8.03 -4.66 -5.67
N SER A 223 7.59 -5.83 -6.12
CA SER A 223 6.21 -6.07 -6.57
C SER A 223 5.23 -6.18 -5.40
N THR A 224 3.93 -6.07 -5.68
CA THR A 224 2.84 -6.28 -4.71
C THR A 224 2.25 -7.71 -4.74
N THR A 225 3.03 -8.64 -5.30
CA THR A 225 2.70 -10.06 -5.44
C THR A 225 3.94 -10.92 -5.26
N TYR A 226 3.75 -12.13 -4.74
CA TYR A 226 4.79 -13.14 -4.62
C TYR A 226 4.18 -14.55 -4.70
N THR A 227 4.86 -15.49 -5.35
CA THR A 227 4.46 -16.90 -5.39
C THR A 227 5.48 -17.71 -4.60
N ASP A 228 5.02 -18.31 -3.51
CA ASP A 228 5.81 -19.21 -2.68
C ASP A 228 5.70 -20.63 -3.25
N ILE A 229 6.80 -21.12 -3.82
CA ILE A 229 6.92 -22.47 -4.39
C ILE A 229 7.63 -23.45 -3.45
N ASP A 230 8.25 -22.96 -2.37
CA ASP A 230 9.02 -23.76 -1.42
C ASP A 230 8.08 -24.26 -0.31
N VAL A 231 6.99 -24.91 -0.72
CA VAL A 231 5.89 -25.35 0.15
C VAL A 231 5.62 -26.83 0.02
N ILE A 232 5.21 -27.44 1.13
CA ILE A 232 4.77 -28.83 1.19
C ILE A 232 3.24 -28.88 1.13
N ASN A 233 2.70 -29.68 0.21
CA ASN A 233 1.26 -29.89 0.06
C ASN A 233 0.63 -30.43 1.34
N GLY A 234 -0.57 -29.95 1.67
CA GLY A 234 -1.29 -30.29 2.90
C GLY A 234 -0.74 -29.60 4.16
N THR A 235 0.39 -28.90 4.09
CA THR A 235 0.92 -28.11 5.21
C THR A 235 0.34 -26.71 5.19
N THR A 236 -0.22 -26.25 6.32
CA THR A 236 -0.72 -24.88 6.45
C THR A 236 0.42 -23.94 6.78
N TYR A 237 0.56 -22.88 5.98
CA TYR A 237 1.51 -21.79 6.20
C TYR A 237 0.76 -20.52 6.57
N TYR A 238 1.39 -19.70 7.42
CA TYR A 238 0.91 -18.38 7.82
C TYR A 238 1.84 -17.32 7.24
N TYR A 239 1.28 -16.24 6.72
CA TYR A 239 2.02 -15.18 6.04
C TYR A 239 1.69 -13.80 6.61
N GLU A 240 2.72 -12.96 6.64
CA GLU A 240 2.64 -11.53 6.91
C GLU A 240 3.57 -10.79 5.94
N ILE A 241 3.22 -9.55 5.59
CA ILE A 241 4.07 -8.66 4.81
C ILE A 241 4.40 -7.41 5.64
N THR A 242 5.67 -7.00 5.66
CA THR A 242 6.02 -5.61 6.01
C THR A 242 6.40 -4.86 4.75
N ALA A 243 5.92 -3.62 4.59
CA ALA A 243 6.51 -2.68 3.66
C ALA A 243 7.83 -2.17 4.25
N ALA A 244 8.79 -1.76 3.43
CA ALA A 244 10.09 -1.26 3.87
C ALA A 244 10.55 -0.08 3.00
N ASN A 245 11.16 0.91 3.63
CA ASN A 245 11.84 2.03 2.97
C ASN A 245 13.17 2.36 3.68
N GLU A 246 13.83 3.46 3.31
CA GLU A 246 15.11 3.86 3.90
C GLU A 246 15.04 4.09 5.42
N ASP A 247 13.85 4.38 5.94
CA ASP A 247 13.61 4.66 7.36
C ASP A 247 13.27 3.41 8.18
N GLY A 248 13.04 2.27 7.52
CA GLY A 248 12.76 0.98 8.15
C GLY A 248 11.48 0.31 7.66
N ASP A 249 11.02 -0.68 8.44
CA ASP A 249 9.86 -1.50 8.14
C ASP A 249 8.56 -0.90 8.71
N SER A 250 7.44 -1.12 8.01
CA SER A 250 6.10 -0.92 8.55
C SER A 250 5.80 -1.90 9.69
N ALA A 251 4.70 -1.66 10.41
CA ALA A 251 4.06 -2.75 11.15
C ALA A 251 3.61 -3.87 10.16
N PRO A 252 3.53 -5.15 10.59
CA PRO A 252 3.06 -6.24 9.74
C PRO A 252 1.65 -6.02 9.20
N SER A 253 1.35 -6.64 8.06
CA SER A 253 -0.01 -6.76 7.54
C SER A 253 -0.92 -7.55 8.48
N ASN A 254 -2.20 -7.71 8.10
CA ASN A 254 -2.98 -8.81 8.63
C ASN A 254 -2.29 -10.15 8.34
N GLN A 255 -2.36 -11.08 9.29
CA GLN A 255 -1.96 -12.47 9.07
C GLN A 255 -2.98 -13.17 8.18
N VAL A 256 -2.51 -13.95 7.21
CA VAL A 256 -3.34 -14.88 6.42
C VAL A 256 -2.74 -16.28 6.46
N SER A 257 -3.55 -17.30 6.14
CA SER A 257 -3.08 -18.68 6.03
C SER A 257 -3.46 -19.29 4.69
N ALA A 258 -2.63 -20.21 4.19
CA ALA A 258 -2.91 -21.01 3.01
C ALA A 258 -2.36 -22.44 3.17
N THR A 259 -3.08 -23.41 2.61
CA THR A 259 -2.69 -24.83 2.61
C THR A 259 -2.60 -25.30 1.17
N PRO A 260 -1.40 -25.31 0.56
CA PRO A 260 -1.18 -25.81 -0.80
C PRO A 260 -1.75 -27.21 -0.97
N GLN A 261 -2.31 -27.46 -2.14
CA GLN A 261 -2.94 -28.73 -2.45
C GLN A 261 -1.98 -29.61 -3.23
N ALA A 262 -2.00 -30.90 -2.94
CA ALA A 262 -1.34 -31.84 -3.82
C ALA A 262 -1.99 -31.77 -5.20
N GLN A 263 -1.18 -31.97 -6.24
CA GLN A 263 -1.75 -32.31 -7.53
C GLN A 263 -2.58 -33.58 -7.31
N ILE A 264 -3.85 -33.56 -7.69
CA ILE A 264 -4.66 -34.78 -7.64
C ILE A 264 -3.94 -35.80 -8.52
N ALA A 265 -3.47 -36.88 -7.89
CA ALA A 265 -3.01 -38.05 -8.62
C ALA A 265 -4.22 -38.59 -9.39
N ILE A 266 -4.27 -38.32 -10.69
CA ILE A 266 -5.27 -38.95 -11.55
C ILE A 266 -4.87 -40.42 -11.67
N GLU A 267 -5.53 -41.29 -10.93
CA GLU A 267 -5.37 -42.74 -11.15
C GLU A 267 -5.83 -43.06 -12.58
N ARG A 268 -4.99 -43.76 -13.32
CA ARG A 268 -5.25 -44.15 -14.70
C ARG A 268 -5.10 -45.66 -14.84
N ALA A 269 -5.65 -46.21 -15.91
CA ALA A 269 -5.37 -47.59 -16.27
C ALA A 269 -5.14 -47.74 -17.77
N ILE A 270 -4.26 -48.66 -18.11
CA ILE A 270 -4.24 -49.25 -19.44
C ILE A 270 -5.37 -50.28 -19.47
N PHE A 271 -6.45 -49.92 -20.15
CA PHE A 271 -7.67 -50.71 -20.31
C PHE A 271 -7.64 -51.45 -21.65
N LYS A 272 -7.53 -52.77 -21.59
CA LYS A 272 -7.46 -53.63 -22.77
C LYS A 272 -8.73 -54.45 -22.90
N ILE A 273 -9.36 -54.42 -24.07
CA ILE A 273 -10.58 -55.19 -24.38
C ILE A 273 -10.27 -56.16 -25.52
N THR A 274 -10.64 -57.42 -25.34
CA THR A 274 -10.56 -58.47 -26.36
C THR A 274 -11.96 -58.82 -26.84
N PHE A 275 -12.20 -58.70 -28.15
CA PHE A 275 -13.49 -58.97 -28.77
C PHE A 275 -13.62 -60.43 -29.22
N ASN A 276 -14.85 -60.90 -29.46
CA ASN A 276 -15.13 -62.26 -29.93
C ASN A 276 -14.52 -62.62 -31.30
N THR A 277 -14.09 -61.60 -32.05
CA THR A 277 -13.32 -61.75 -33.29
C THR A 277 -11.83 -62.00 -33.06
N GLY A 278 -11.35 -61.93 -31.81
CA GLY A 278 -9.93 -61.92 -31.46
C GLY A 278 -9.26 -60.55 -31.62
N LEU A 279 -9.99 -59.51 -32.05
CA LEU A 279 -9.47 -58.14 -32.09
C LEU A 279 -9.21 -57.66 -30.66
N GLU A 280 -8.07 -57.02 -30.44
CA GLU A 280 -7.74 -56.35 -29.18
C GLU A 280 -7.71 -54.83 -29.38
N LYS A 281 -8.22 -54.10 -28.39
CA LYS A 281 -8.07 -52.64 -28.32
C LYS A 281 -7.58 -52.24 -26.95
N GLU A 282 -6.67 -51.27 -26.94
CA GLU A 282 -6.06 -50.73 -25.73
C GLU A 282 -6.36 -49.23 -25.61
N TYR A 283 -6.69 -48.81 -24.40
CA TYR A 283 -7.03 -47.44 -24.06
C TYR A 283 -6.28 -47.02 -22.80
N ASP A 284 -5.77 -45.79 -22.79
CA ASP A 284 -5.29 -45.14 -21.58
C ASP A 284 -6.43 -44.27 -21.03
N LEU A 285 -7.04 -44.67 -19.91
CA LEU A 285 -8.26 -44.09 -19.35
C LEU A 285 -8.07 -43.63 -17.90
N SER A 286 -8.90 -42.69 -17.45
CA SER A 286 -9.03 -42.38 -16.02
C SER A 286 -9.74 -43.52 -15.29
N MET A 287 -9.46 -43.73 -14.00
CA MET A 287 -10.20 -44.73 -13.23
C MET A 287 -11.71 -44.43 -13.13
N THR A 288 -12.11 -43.17 -13.24
CA THR A 288 -13.53 -42.80 -13.37
C THR A 288 -14.17 -43.42 -14.61
N ASP A 289 -13.50 -43.36 -15.76
CA ASP A 289 -14.02 -43.93 -17.03
C ASP A 289 -14.00 -45.47 -17.00
N VAL A 290 -12.97 -46.07 -16.42
CA VAL A 290 -12.86 -47.53 -16.25
C VAL A 290 -13.98 -48.05 -15.35
N ASN A 291 -14.20 -47.42 -14.19
CA ASN A 291 -15.27 -47.81 -13.27
C ASN A 291 -16.65 -47.62 -13.90
N ALA A 292 -16.84 -46.59 -14.73
CA ALA A 292 -18.07 -46.41 -15.49
C ALA A 292 -18.29 -47.54 -16.51
N PHE A 293 -17.24 -48.01 -17.19
CA PHE A 293 -17.31 -49.16 -18.08
C PHE A 293 -17.65 -50.45 -17.32
N ILE A 294 -16.95 -50.74 -16.22
CA ILE A 294 -17.18 -51.96 -15.41
C ILE A 294 -18.62 -51.99 -14.91
N LYS A 295 -19.10 -50.88 -14.35
CA LYS A 295 -20.49 -50.74 -13.91
C LYS A 295 -21.47 -50.99 -15.05
N TRP A 296 -21.25 -50.38 -16.21
CA TRP A 296 -22.08 -50.64 -17.39
C TRP A 296 -22.09 -52.12 -17.80
N TYR A 297 -20.93 -52.76 -17.79
CA TYR A 297 -20.79 -54.16 -18.16
C TYR A 297 -21.55 -55.08 -17.18
N GLU A 298 -21.42 -54.84 -15.88
CA GLU A 298 -22.12 -55.59 -14.84
C GLU A 298 -23.64 -55.39 -14.88
N GLU A 299 -24.09 -54.14 -15.04
CA GLU A 299 -25.52 -53.82 -15.23
C GLU A 299 -26.09 -54.51 -16.46
N LYS A 300 -25.28 -54.62 -17.54
CA LYS A 300 -25.70 -55.31 -18.75
C LYS A 300 -25.71 -56.82 -18.60
N ALA A 301 -24.72 -57.38 -17.93
CA ALA A 301 -24.67 -58.80 -17.57
C ALA A 301 -25.83 -59.21 -16.65
N SER A 302 -26.33 -58.30 -15.80
CA SER A 302 -27.52 -58.53 -14.97
C SER A 302 -28.84 -58.31 -15.73
N GLY A 303 -28.80 -58.13 -17.05
CA GLY A 303 -29.99 -58.01 -17.91
C GLY A 303 -30.58 -56.59 -17.99
N THR A 304 -29.92 -55.59 -17.41
CA THR A 304 -30.37 -54.19 -17.40
C THR A 304 -29.45 -53.30 -18.26
N GLY A 305 -29.69 -52.00 -18.34
CA GLY A 305 -28.77 -51.08 -19.00
C GLY A 305 -28.65 -51.19 -20.54
N PRO A 306 -27.89 -50.26 -21.16
CA PRO A 306 -27.76 -50.16 -22.60
C PRO A 306 -26.88 -51.26 -23.19
N ILE A 307 -27.14 -51.66 -24.44
CA ILE A 307 -26.33 -52.68 -25.16
C ILE A 307 -24.93 -52.20 -25.55
N MET A 308 -24.66 -50.90 -25.43
CA MET A 308 -23.44 -50.25 -25.89
C MET A 308 -22.90 -49.25 -24.88
N PHE A 309 -21.58 -49.11 -24.83
CA PHE A 309 -20.86 -48.10 -24.04
C PHE A 309 -19.91 -47.31 -24.92
N ALA A 310 -19.81 -46.00 -24.68
CA ALA A 310 -18.96 -45.11 -25.45
C ALA A 310 -17.67 -44.81 -24.68
N ILE A 311 -16.53 -45.29 -25.18
CA ILE A 311 -15.22 -44.93 -24.64
C ILE A 311 -14.72 -43.68 -25.36
N ASN A 312 -14.47 -42.60 -24.61
CA ASN A 312 -13.90 -41.37 -25.14
C ASN A 312 -12.38 -41.51 -25.33
N LYS A 313 -11.85 -41.17 -26.51
CA LYS A 313 -10.41 -41.32 -26.83
C LYS A 313 -9.60 -40.06 -26.51
N LEU A 314 -9.78 -39.48 -25.33
CA LEU A 314 -9.38 -38.10 -25.00
C LEU A 314 -7.87 -37.77 -25.16
N GLN A 315 -6.97 -38.77 -25.10
CA GLN A 315 -5.52 -38.52 -25.15
C GLN A 315 -4.76 -39.17 -26.33
N ASN A 316 -5.37 -40.11 -27.07
CA ASN A 316 -4.64 -40.92 -28.06
C ASN A 316 -4.79 -40.45 -29.52
N ASN A 317 -5.40 -39.29 -29.79
CA ASN A 317 -5.51 -38.77 -31.16
C ASN A 317 -5.69 -37.26 -31.18
N ILE A 318 -4.58 -36.51 -31.21
CA ILE A 318 -4.62 -35.09 -31.59
C ILE A 318 -4.77 -35.02 -33.11
N GLY A 319 -5.97 -34.63 -33.55
CA GLY A 319 -6.36 -34.33 -34.94
C GLY A 319 -7.59 -33.42 -34.90
N GLN A 320 -8.05 -32.89 -36.05
CA GLN A 320 -9.12 -31.87 -36.19
C GLN A 320 -10.56 -32.30 -35.79
N PHE A 321 -10.72 -33.22 -34.84
CA PHE A 321 -12.02 -33.79 -34.47
C PHE A 321 -12.55 -33.19 -33.17
N ASN A 322 -13.81 -32.73 -33.17
CA ASN A 322 -14.48 -32.18 -31.98
C ASN A 322 -14.83 -33.24 -30.93
N SER A 323 -14.95 -34.51 -31.32
CA SER A 323 -15.19 -35.65 -30.42
C SER A 323 -14.84 -36.95 -31.15
N ARG A 324 -14.20 -37.90 -30.44
CA ARG A 324 -13.91 -39.24 -30.97
C ARG A 324 -14.18 -40.30 -29.91
N LYS A 325 -15.10 -41.21 -30.21
CA LYS A 325 -15.55 -42.27 -29.32
C LYS A 325 -15.49 -43.62 -30.01
N ASP A 326 -15.10 -44.66 -29.27
CA ASP A 326 -15.31 -46.04 -29.66
C ASP A 326 -16.56 -46.56 -28.95
N TYR A 327 -17.52 -47.08 -29.70
CA TYR A 327 -18.71 -47.69 -29.14
C TYR A 327 -18.50 -49.21 -29.01
N ILE A 328 -18.47 -49.68 -27.77
CA ILE A 328 -18.28 -51.08 -27.41
C ILE A 328 -19.64 -51.73 -27.25
N ILE A 329 -19.87 -52.85 -27.92
CA ILE A 329 -21.12 -53.62 -27.83
C ILE A 329 -20.90 -54.76 -26.85
N PHE A 330 -21.80 -54.91 -25.87
CA PHE A 330 -21.68 -55.88 -24.78
C PHE A 330 -21.42 -57.32 -25.27
N ASP A 331 -22.28 -57.83 -26.17
CA ASP A 331 -22.21 -59.21 -26.70
C ASP A 331 -20.98 -59.50 -27.57
N LYS A 332 -20.10 -58.50 -27.79
CA LYS A 332 -18.88 -58.64 -28.57
C LYS A 332 -17.63 -58.76 -27.70
N ILE A 333 -17.74 -58.58 -26.39
CA ILE A 333 -16.61 -58.64 -25.46
C ILE A 333 -16.36 -60.11 -25.07
N ILE A 334 -15.13 -60.60 -25.22
CA ILE A 334 -14.68 -61.87 -24.60
C ILE A 334 -14.22 -61.58 -23.17
N THR A 335 -13.25 -60.68 -23.03
CA THR A 335 -12.60 -60.34 -21.77
C THR A 335 -12.08 -58.91 -21.82
N PHE A 336 -11.81 -58.34 -20.65
CA PHE A 336 -11.08 -57.09 -20.50
C PHE A 336 -10.08 -57.18 -19.36
N GLU A 337 -9.04 -56.36 -19.44
CA GLU A 337 -7.94 -56.27 -18.47
C GLU A 337 -7.77 -54.81 -18.06
N VAL A 338 -7.58 -54.59 -16.77
CA VAL A 338 -7.39 -53.26 -16.17
C VAL A 338 -6.02 -53.24 -15.49
N ASN A 339 -5.07 -52.51 -16.08
CA ASN A 339 -3.74 -52.31 -15.51
C ASN A 339 -3.63 -50.90 -14.93
N GLU A 340 -3.91 -50.76 -13.63
CA GLU A 340 -3.89 -49.48 -12.93
C GLU A 340 -2.45 -48.96 -12.76
N TYR A 341 -2.27 -47.66 -12.92
CA TYR A 341 -1.01 -46.98 -12.67
C TYR A 341 -1.24 -45.53 -12.23
N THR A 342 -0.32 -45.01 -11.42
CA THR A 342 -0.28 -43.59 -11.06
C THR A 342 0.69 -42.88 -12.01
N PRO A 343 0.24 -41.91 -12.83
CA PRO A 343 1.13 -41.12 -13.68
C PRO A 343 2.12 -40.36 -12.80
N VAL A 344 3.41 -40.51 -13.05
CA VAL A 344 4.42 -39.69 -12.39
C VAL A 344 4.28 -38.27 -12.96
N SER A 345 3.93 -37.29 -12.12
CA SER A 345 4.01 -35.88 -12.48
C SER A 345 5.46 -35.57 -12.86
N LYS A 346 5.71 -35.23 -14.12
CA LYS A 346 7.00 -34.70 -14.58
C LYS A 346 7.17 -33.26 -14.16
#